data_AF-A0A2A5EAC2-F1
#
_entry.id   AF-A0A2A5EAC2-F1
#
_cell.length_a   1.000
_cell.length_b   1.000
_cell.length_c   1.000
_cell.angle_alpha   90.00
_cell.angle_beta   90.00
_cell.angle_gamma   90.00
#
_symmetry.space_group_name_H-M   'P 1'
#
loop_
_entity.id
_entity.type
_entity.pdbx_description
1 polymer ?
#
loop_
_entity_poly.entity_id
_entity_poly.type
_entity_poly.pdbx_seq_one_letter_code
_entity_poly.pdbx_strand_id
1 'polypeptide(L)'
;MFLNKFEKHMKSENLLKYLKYSFGEILLLVAGILIALQINNWNDARIQQNQIEDTLAIVQLDLEMDINETDRILKYYMEKLMILDTIFNNRGGEDYIYTNNKVVTLNLNYDELKINTRGYDLLRNMNANEQFSSDTLVTNIADFYSTYVRKNSTIVSLIKEDVADNLSYYKNNFPWYENIIKGQVTEAITKEIYTDFKARNGIIHHSVLVGNNYFPFLTAFKNNGDKILEEIKARRNK
;
A
#
# COMPACT_ATOMS: atom_id res chain seq x y z
N MET A 1 -28.05 -69.99 -44.22
CA MET A 1 -27.23 -70.92 -43.42
C MET A 1 -26.00 -70.23 -42.78
N PHE A 2 -26.08 -68.95 -42.37
CA PHE A 2 -24.89 -68.20 -41.92
C PHE A 2 -25.06 -67.33 -40.66
N LEU A 3 -26.15 -67.49 -39.89
CA LEU A 3 -26.35 -66.69 -38.66
C LEU A 3 -26.52 -67.47 -37.36
N ASN A 4 -26.57 -68.81 -37.38
CA ASN A 4 -26.80 -69.61 -36.16
C ASN A 4 -25.54 -70.36 -35.67
N LYS A 5 -24.35 -69.79 -35.90
CA LYS A 5 -23.07 -70.39 -35.44
C LYS A 5 -22.23 -69.49 -34.52
N PHE A 6 -22.72 -68.31 -34.16
CA PHE A 6 -22.09 -67.48 -33.12
C PHE A 6 -22.62 -67.77 -31.70
N GLU A 7 -23.73 -68.49 -31.58
CA GLU A 7 -24.47 -68.60 -30.31
C GLU A 7 -24.11 -69.78 -29.40
N LYS A 8 -23.20 -70.69 -29.79
CA LYS A 8 -23.12 -71.99 -29.10
C LYS A 8 -21.79 -72.42 -28.50
N HIS A 9 -20.91 -71.48 -28.10
CA HIS A 9 -19.70 -71.83 -27.33
C HIS A 9 -19.29 -70.87 -26.21
N MET A 10 -20.05 -69.83 -25.87
CA MET A 10 -19.78 -69.08 -24.63
C MET A 10 -20.47 -69.76 -23.44
N LYS A 11 -19.80 -70.77 -22.87
CA LYS A 11 -20.08 -71.24 -21.51
C LYS A 11 -20.18 -70.02 -20.59
N SER A 12 -21.33 -69.83 -19.94
CA SER A 12 -21.63 -68.70 -19.05
C SER A 12 -20.57 -68.48 -17.96
N GLU A 13 -19.89 -69.53 -17.53
CA GLU A 13 -18.78 -69.48 -16.56
C GLU A 13 -17.56 -68.70 -17.06
N ASN A 14 -17.27 -68.73 -18.37
CA ASN A 14 -16.14 -67.99 -18.94
C ASN A 14 -16.46 -66.51 -19.17
N LEU A 15 -17.70 -66.17 -19.51
CA LEU A 15 -18.14 -64.77 -19.70
C LEU A 15 -18.04 -63.95 -18.41
N LEU A 16 -18.50 -64.50 -17.28
CA LEU A 16 -18.35 -63.86 -15.97
C LEU A 16 -16.89 -63.64 -15.58
N LYS A 17 -16.01 -64.57 -15.97
CA LYS A 17 -14.57 -64.45 -15.75
C LYS A 17 -13.99 -63.31 -16.58
N TYR A 18 -14.28 -63.25 -17.88
CA TYR A 18 -13.85 -62.14 -18.75
C TYR A 18 -14.39 -60.78 -18.30
N LEU A 19 -15.66 -60.68 -17.91
CA LEU A 19 -16.25 -59.44 -17.39
C LEU A 19 -15.59 -58.95 -16.10
N LYS A 20 -15.25 -59.86 -15.17
CA LYS A 20 -14.50 -59.51 -13.95
C LYS A 20 -13.10 -58.98 -14.26
N TYR A 21 -12.41 -59.59 -15.22
CA TYR A 21 -11.07 -59.15 -15.63
C TYR A 21 -11.12 -57.76 -16.31
N SER A 22 -12.02 -57.56 -17.28
CA SER A 22 -12.16 -56.26 -17.97
C SER A 22 -12.66 -55.14 -17.04
N PHE A 23 -13.51 -55.46 -16.05
CA PHE A 23 -13.92 -54.49 -15.04
C PHE A 23 -12.76 -54.08 -14.11
N GLY A 24 -11.91 -55.04 -13.71
CA GLY A 24 -10.69 -54.75 -12.96
C GLY A 24 -9.72 -53.86 -13.74
N GLU A 25 -9.57 -54.09 -15.04
CA GLU A 25 -8.74 -53.27 -15.93
C GLU A 25 -9.27 -51.84 -16.07
N ILE A 26 -10.58 -51.66 -16.22
CA ILE A 26 -11.22 -50.33 -16.22
C ILE A 26 -11.01 -49.61 -14.88
N LEU A 27 -11.21 -50.30 -13.76
CA LEU A 27 -10.98 -49.72 -12.43
C LEU A 27 -9.52 -49.30 -12.21
N LEU A 28 -8.57 -50.11 -12.65
CA LEU A 28 -7.14 -49.79 -12.62
C LEU A 28 -6.82 -48.56 -13.47
N LEU A 29 -7.40 -48.48 -14.67
CA LEU A 29 -7.20 -47.37 -15.58
C LEU A 29 -7.80 -46.06 -15.03
N VAL A 30 -9.00 -46.13 -14.45
CA VAL A 30 -9.65 -44.98 -13.78
C VAL A 30 -8.85 -44.55 -12.55
N ALA A 31 -8.39 -45.49 -11.71
CA ALA A 31 -7.54 -45.16 -10.57
C ALA A 31 -6.21 -44.50 -11.00
N GLY A 32 -5.61 -44.99 -12.10
CA GLY A 32 -4.41 -44.38 -12.69
C GLY A 32 -4.63 -42.94 -13.14
N ILE A 33 -5.75 -42.66 -13.83
CA ILE A 33 -6.11 -41.29 -14.25
C ILE A 33 -6.36 -40.39 -13.04
N LEU A 34 -7.08 -40.86 -12.04
CA LEU A 34 -7.37 -40.06 -10.84
C LEU A 34 -6.11 -39.73 -10.04
N ILE A 35 -5.18 -40.68 -9.90
CA ILE A 35 -3.88 -40.44 -9.25
C ILE A 35 -3.05 -39.44 -10.07
N ALA A 36 -3.01 -39.59 -11.40
CA ALA A 36 -2.30 -38.64 -12.26
C ALA A 36 -2.87 -37.22 -12.14
N LEU A 37 -4.20 -37.07 -12.12
CA LEU A 37 -4.87 -35.79 -11.89
C LEU A 37 -4.55 -35.22 -10.50
N GLN A 38 -4.54 -36.06 -9.45
CA GLN A 38 -4.20 -35.61 -8.10
C GLN A 38 -2.75 -35.11 -8.00
N ILE A 39 -1.79 -35.82 -8.59
CA ILE A 39 -0.38 -35.41 -8.62
C ILE A 39 -0.24 -34.06 -9.35
N ASN A 40 -0.92 -33.90 -10.48
CA ASN A 40 -0.87 -32.65 -11.23
C ASN A 40 -1.46 -31.49 -10.42
N ASN A 41 -2.64 -31.68 -9.83
CA ASN A 41 -3.28 -30.67 -8.98
C ASN A 41 -2.41 -30.29 -7.77
N TRP A 42 -1.72 -31.26 -7.15
CA TRP A 42 -0.80 -31.00 -6.04
C TRP A 42 0.43 -30.21 -6.48
N ASN A 43 1.01 -30.54 -7.64
CA ASN A 43 2.13 -29.79 -8.19
C ASN A 43 1.74 -28.34 -8.52
N ASP A 44 0.57 -28.14 -9.12
CA ASP A 44 0.05 -26.80 -9.43
C ASP A 44 -0.18 -25.98 -8.16
N ALA A 45 -0.81 -26.57 -7.14
CA ALA A 45 -1.02 -25.92 -5.85
C ALA A 45 0.31 -25.52 -5.17
N ARG A 46 1.35 -26.38 -5.26
CA ARG A 46 2.69 -26.08 -4.74
C ARG A 46 3.33 -24.90 -5.47
N ILE A 47 3.26 -24.87 -6.80
CA ILE A 47 3.82 -23.77 -7.60
C ILE A 47 3.13 -22.45 -7.25
N GLN A 48 1.81 -22.47 -7.09
CA GLN A 48 1.02 -21.29 -6.69
C GLN A 48 1.41 -20.79 -5.31
N GLN A 49 1.54 -21.69 -4.34
CA GLN A 49 1.96 -21.32 -3.00
C GLN A 49 3.35 -20.65 -3.01
N ASN A 50 4.30 -21.19 -3.78
CA ASN A 50 5.64 -20.58 -3.90
C ASN A 50 5.57 -19.17 -4.49
N GLN A 51 4.74 -18.96 -5.52
CA GLN A 51 4.56 -17.63 -6.12
C GLN A 51 3.96 -16.61 -5.14
N ILE A 52 3.01 -17.04 -4.30
CA ILE A 52 2.47 -16.19 -3.23
C ILE A 52 3.57 -15.85 -2.23
N GLU A 53 4.33 -16.83 -1.74
CA GLU A 53 5.41 -16.60 -0.76
C GLU A 53 6.49 -15.64 -1.28
N ASP A 54 6.92 -15.81 -2.54
CA ASP A 54 7.88 -14.92 -3.19
C ASP A 54 7.33 -13.48 -3.29
N THR A 55 6.05 -13.35 -3.62
CA THR A 55 5.40 -12.04 -3.72
C THR A 55 5.18 -11.40 -2.35
N LEU A 56 4.81 -12.17 -1.33
CA LEU A 56 4.71 -11.69 0.04
C LEU A 56 6.06 -11.20 0.58
N ALA A 57 7.17 -11.85 0.21
CA ALA A 57 8.51 -11.38 0.56
C ALA A 57 8.84 -10.01 -0.07
N ILE A 58 8.42 -9.81 -1.32
CA ILE A 58 8.54 -8.51 -2.02
C ILE A 58 7.71 -7.44 -1.31
N VAL A 59 6.44 -7.74 -1.02
CA VAL A 59 5.54 -6.83 -0.29
C VAL A 59 6.09 -6.46 1.08
N GLN A 60 6.66 -7.44 1.80
CA GLN A 60 7.26 -7.21 3.10
C GLN A 60 8.38 -6.17 3.01
N LEU A 61 9.32 -6.35 2.08
CA LEU A 61 10.44 -5.42 1.89
C LEU A 61 9.96 -4.02 1.48
N ASP A 62 9.01 -3.95 0.54
CA ASP A 62 8.44 -2.70 0.06
C ASP A 62 7.76 -1.94 1.24
N LEU A 63 6.97 -2.64 2.06
CA LEU A 63 6.24 -2.06 3.19
C LEU A 63 7.16 -1.66 4.36
N GLU A 64 8.22 -2.43 4.63
CA GLU A 64 9.24 -2.05 5.61
C GLU A 64 9.95 -0.74 5.22
N MET A 65 10.26 -0.57 3.92
CA MET A 65 10.83 0.69 3.41
C MET A 65 9.84 1.85 3.55
N ASP A 66 8.58 1.64 3.17
CA ASP A 66 7.54 2.67 3.25
C ASP A 66 7.27 3.12 4.70
N ILE A 67 7.30 2.20 5.66
CA ILE A 67 7.13 2.51 7.09
C ILE A 67 8.31 3.32 7.62
N ASN A 68 9.54 2.95 7.28
CA ASN A 68 10.73 3.71 7.67
C ASN A 68 10.71 5.14 7.10
N GLU A 69 10.28 5.29 5.84
CA GLU A 69 10.12 6.60 5.22
C GLU A 69 8.98 7.40 5.86
N THR A 70 7.87 6.73 6.21
CA THR A 70 6.77 7.34 6.94
C THR A 70 7.23 7.90 8.28
N ASP A 71 8.12 7.21 9.01
CA ASP A 71 8.69 7.70 10.27
C ASP A 71 9.53 8.98 10.09
N ARG A 72 10.35 9.03 9.03
CA ARG A 72 11.12 10.23 8.66
C ARG A 72 10.17 11.41 8.42
N ILE A 73 9.11 11.19 7.65
CA ILE A 73 8.15 12.23 7.27
C ILE A 73 7.29 12.66 8.47
N LEU A 74 6.86 11.73 9.33
CA LEU A 74 6.16 12.04 10.57
C LEU A 74 7.01 12.94 11.48
N LYS A 75 8.31 12.63 11.63
CA LYS A 75 9.23 13.49 12.41
C LYS A 75 9.32 14.90 11.83
N TYR A 76 9.49 15.01 10.51
CA TYR A 76 9.52 16.30 9.80
C TYR A 76 8.26 17.14 10.07
N TYR A 77 7.08 16.55 9.97
CA TYR A 77 5.83 17.27 10.22
C TYR A 77 5.59 17.54 11.71
N MET A 78 6.02 16.65 12.61
CA MET A 78 5.94 16.87 14.06
C MET A 78 6.70 18.13 14.47
N GLU A 79 7.92 18.32 13.95
CA GLU A 79 8.72 19.52 14.22
C GLU A 79 8.01 20.80 13.75
N LYS A 80 7.39 20.78 12.55
CA LYS A 80 6.60 21.91 12.04
C LYS A 80 5.38 22.20 12.91
N LEU A 81 4.63 21.17 13.29
CA LEU A 81 3.42 21.31 14.10
C LEU A 81 3.72 21.82 15.51
N MET A 82 4.86 21.43 16.10
CA MET A 82 5.33 21.97 17.39
C MET A 82 5.61 23.47 17.33
N ILE A 83 6.21 23.94 16.23
CA ILE A 83 6.45 25.38 16.02
C ILE A 83 5.09 26.11 15.98
N LEU A 84 4.15 25.61 15.17
CA LEU A 84 2.79 26.19 15.04
C LEU A 84 2.04 26.21 16.37
N ASP A 85 2.07 25.13 17.13
CA ASP A 85 1.47 25.06 18.47
C ASP A 85 2.05 26.13 19.41
N THR A 86 3.37 26.30 19.39
CA THR A 86 4.04 27.30 20.22
C THR A 86 3.58 28.72 19.90
N ILE A 87 3.34 28.99 18.61
CA ILE A 87 2.90 30.28 18.07
C ILE A 87 1.44 30.55 18.39
N PHE A 88 0.54 29.64 18.01
CA PHE A 88 -0.90 29.88 18.11
C PHE A 88 -1.43 29.80 19.54
N ASN A 89 -0.75 29.05 20.41
CA ASN A 89 -1.09 28.98 21.82
C ASN A 89 -0.29 29.97 22.68
N ASN A 90 0.43 30.91 22.07
CA ASN A 90 1.27 31.92 22.72
C ASN A 90 2.21 31.35 23.79
N ARG A 91 2.73 30.12 23.59
CA ARG A 91 3.56 29.41 24.57
C ARG A 91 4.99 29.97 24.63
N GLY A 92 5.41 30.69 23.60
CA GLY A 92 6.73 31.36 23.54
C GLY A 92 6.74 32.83 23.98
N GLY A 93 5.58 33.42 24.29
CA GLY A 93 5.42 34.86 24.52
C GLY A 93 5.19 35.65 23.22
N GLU A 94 4.79 36.92 23.36
CA GLU A 94 4.34 37.78 22.24
C GLU A 94 5.40 37.93 21.14
N ASP A 95 6.69 37.85 21.49
CA ASP A 95 7.80 38.07 20.55
C ASP A 95 8.36 36.79 19.89
N TYR A 96 7.91 35.61 20.32
CA TYR A 96 8.42 34.32 19.79
C TYR A 96 8.17 34.17 18.29
N ILE A 97 7.03 34.69 17.86
CA ILE A 97 6.62 34.77 16.46
C ILE A 97 7.68 35.48 15.61
N TYR A 98 8.24 36.60 16.09
CA TYR A 98 9.14 37.45 15.30
C TYR A 98 10.59 36.95 15.30
N THR A 99 10.98 36.21 16.34
CA THR A 99 12.33 35.69 16.53
C THR A 99 12.56 34.31 15.89
N ASN A 100 11.49 33.56 15.58
CA ASN A 100 11.60 32.26 14.95
C ASN A 100 11.53 32.34 13.41
N ASN A 101 12.69 32.34 12.76
CA ASN A 101 12.80 32.40 11.32
C ASN A 101 12.21 31.20 10.57
N LYS A 102 11.93 30.07 11.24
CA LYS A 102 11.38 28.88 10.57
C LYS A 102 9.93 29.10 10.16
N VAL A 103 9.22 30.01 10.82
CA VAL A 103 7.79 30.18 10.62
C VAL A 103 7.46 30.57 9.18
N VAL A 104 8.26 31.46 8.61
CA VAL A 104 8.04 31.98 7.25
C VAL A 104 8.14 30.90 6.18
N THR A 105 8.64 29.70 6.51
CA THR A 105 8.83 28.58 5.60
C THR A 105 7.88 27.41 5.85
N LEU A 106 7.00 27.51 6.85
CA LEU A 106 6.15 26.37 7.28
C LEU A 106 5.19 25.90 6.18
N ASN A 107 4.76 26.80 5.29
CA ASN A 107 3.83 26.56 4.19
C ASN A 107 4.49 26.62 2.79
N LEU A 108 5.83 26.67 2.73
CA LEU A 108 6.56 26.83 1.46
C LEU A 108 7.17 25.53 0.93
N ASN A 109 7.04 24.44 1.68
CA ASN A 109 7.54 23.13 1.31
C ASN A 109 6.69 22.04 1.94
N TYR A 110 6.73 20.86 1.32
CA TYR A 110 6.12 19.65 1.82
C TYR A 110 7.04 18.47 1.52
N ASP A 111 6.82 17.39 2.25
CA ASP A 111 7.45 16.10 2.04
C ASP A 111 6.36 15.06 1.78
N GLU A 112 6.62 14.13 0.86
CA GLU A 112 5.63 13.15 0.40
C GLU A 112 6.10 11.72 0.62
N LEU A 113 5.20 10.88 1.10
CA LEU A 113 5.39 9.44 1.12
C LEU A 113 5.17 8.90 -0.28
N LYS A 114 6.18 8.23 -0.83
CA LYS A 114 6.07 7.47 -2.08
C LYS A 114 5.88 6.00 -1.74
N ILE A 115 4.63 5.54 -1.80
CA ILE A 115 4.28 4.15 -1.50
C ILE A 115 4.81 3.24 -2.61
N ASN A 116 5.59 2.22 -2.24
CA ASN A 116 6.12 1.23 -3.17
C ASN A 116 5.01 0.25 -3.56
N THR A 117 4.62 0.23 -4.85
CA THR A 117 3.50 -0.60 -5.33
C THR A 117 3.93 -1.89 -6.01
N ARG A 118 5.22 -2.19 -6.13
CA ARG A 118 5.72 -3.35 -6.90
C ARG A 118 5.13 -4.67 -6.40
N GLY A 119 5.26 -4.97 -5.10
CA GLY A 119 4.67 -6.17 -4.52
C GLY A 119 3.13 -6.18 -4.60
N TYR A 120 2.51 -5.03 -4.40
CA TYR A 120 1.06 -4.87 -4.53
C TYR A 120 0.57 -5.15 -5.95
N ASP A 121 1.24 -4.63 -6.98
CA ASP A 121 0.85 -4.83 -8.37
C ASP A 121 0.97 -6.31 -8.77
N LEU A 122 1.99 -7.02 -8.28
CA LEU A 122 2.11 -8.48 -8.43
C LEU A 122 0.95 -9.21 -7.75
N LEU A 123 0.64 -8.90 -6.48
CA LEU A 123 -0.48 -9.51 -5.77
C LEU A 123 -1.83 -9.20 -6.42
N ARG A 124 -2.04 -7.97 -6.90
CA ARG A 124 -3.29 -7.58 -7.59
C ARG A 124 -3.49 -8.40 -8.85
N ASN A 125 -2.43 -8.60 -9.63
CA ASN A 125 -2.48 -9.41 -10.84
C ASN A 125 -2.74 -10.90 -10.51
N MET A 126 -2.23 -11.39 -9.38
CA MET A 126 -2.56 -12.74 -8.88
C MET A 126 -4.03 -12.84 -8.45
N ASN A 127 -4.53 -11.90 -7.66
CA ASN A 127 -5.91 -11.87 -7.16
C ASN A 127 -6.98 -11.79 -8.27
N ALA A 128 -6.64 -11.21 -9.42
CA ALA A 128 -7.54 -11.17 -10.58
C ALA A 128 -7.78 -12.56 -11.22
N ASN A 129 -6.93 -13.54 -10.93
CA ASN A 129 -7.14 -14.93 -11.35
C ASN A 129 -8.06 -15.62 -10.32
N GLU A 130 -9.17 -16.23 -10.78
CA GLU A 130 -10.18 -16.88 -9.91
C GLU A 130 -9.59 -17.87 -8.90
N GLN A 131 -8.46 -18.49 -9.26
CA GLN A 131 -7.74 -19.46 -8.44
C GLN A 131 -7.11 -18.89 -7.15
N PHE A 132 -6.87 -17.58 -7.08
CA PHE A 132 -6.22 -16.90 -5.95
C PHE A 132 -7.17 -16.02 -5.13
N SER A 133 -8.39 -15.81 -5.62
CA SER A 133 -9.39 -14.88 -5.06
C SER A 133 -9.89 -15.20 -3.63
N SER A 134 -9.49 -16.34 -3.05
CA SER A 134 -9.91 -16.78 -1.71
C SER A 134 -8.87 -16.57 -0.60
N ASP A 135 -7.63 -16.16 -0.92
CA ASP A 135 -6.63 -15.89 0.11
C ASP A 135 -6.93 -14.56 0.83
N THR A 136 -7.28 -14.67 2.11
CA THR A 136 -7.68 -13.53 2.94
C THR A 136 -6.53 -12.55 3.18
N LEU A 137 -5.30 -13.03 3.35
CA LEU A 137 -4.14 -12.15 3.56
C LEU A 137 -3.85 -11.34 2.29
N VAL A 138 -3.86 -12.00 1.14
CA VAL A 138 -3.65 -11.33 -0.15
C VAL A 138 -4.73 -10.28 -0.40
N THR A 139 -5.99 -10.60 -0.09
CA THR A 139 -7.12 -9.65 -0.16
C THR A 139 -6.91 -8.44 0.76
N ASN A 140 -6.56 -8.68 2.02
CA ASN A 140 -6.30 -7.62 3.00
C ASN A 140 -5.17 -6.67 2.55
N ILE A 141 -4.07 -7.23 2.04
CA ILE A 141 -2.96 -6.46 1.50
C ILE A 141 -3.43 -5.62 0.30
N ALA A 142 -4.19 -6.21 -0.62
CA ALA A 142 -4.68 -5.50 -1.79
C ALA A 142 -5.59 -4.32 -1.43
N ASP A 143 -6.48 -4.50 -0.44
CA ASP A 143 -7.38 -3.46 0.06
C ASP A 143 -6.63 -2.34 0.79
N PHE A 144 -5.61 -2.70 1.57
CA PHE A 144 -4.71 -1.76 2.21
C PHE A 144 -4.05 -0.84 1.18
N TYR A 145 -3.31 -1.41 0.22
CA TYR A 145 -2.60 -0.61 -0.78
C TYR A 145 -3.55 0.21 -1.64
N SER A 146 -4.67 -0.38 -2.12
CA SER A 146 -5.69 0.35 -2.89
C SER A 146 -6.21 1.58 -2.14
N THR A 147 -6.44 1.45 -0.83
CA THR A 147 -6.92 2.54 0.01
C THR A 147 -5.86 3.61 0.24
N TYR A 148 -4.64 3.21 0.63
CA TYR A 148 -3.60 4.15 1.03
C TYR A 148 -2.94 4.84 -0.16
N VAL A 149 -2.72 4.15 -1.29
CA VAL A 149 -2.21 4.77 -2.53
C VAL A 149 -3.14 5.88 -3.01
N ARG A 150 -4.44 5.57 -3.10
CA ARG A 150 -5.46 6.55 -3.53
C ARG A 150 -5.52 7.75 -2.59
N LYS A 151 -5.66 7.50 -1.28
CA LYS A 151 -5.76 8.57 -0.28
C LYS A 151 -4.50 9.43 -0.23
N ASN A 152 -3.31 8.83 -0.30
CA ASN A 152 -2.04 9.55 -0.33
C ASN A 152 -1.99 10.51 -1.52
N SER A 153 -2.30 10.00 -2.72
CA SER A 153 -2.29 10.81 -3.94
C SER A 153 -3.22 12.03 -3.83
N THR A 154 -4.43 11.85 -3.28
CA THR A 154 -5.37 12.97 -3.09
C THR A 154 -4.85 13.99 -2.08
N ILE A 155 -4.39 13.56 -0.90
CA ILE A 155 -3.92 14.48 0.15
C ILE A 155 -2.67 15.24 -0.31
N VAL A 156 -1.71 14.54 -0.93
CA VAL A 156 -0.47 15.14 -1.44
C VAL A 156 -0.76 16.16 -2.55
N SER A 157 -1.73 15.91 -3.44
CA SER A 157 -2.13 16.91 -4.45
C SER A 157 -2.61 18.21 -3.81
N LEU A 158 -3.46 18.12 -2.79
CA LEU A 158 -3.96 19.30 -2.08
C LEU A 158 -2.84 20.09 -1.41
N ILE A 159 -1.89 19.40 -0.77
CA ILE A 159 -0.73 20.04 -0.14
C ILE A 159 0.17 20.70 -1.19
N LYS A 160 0.41 20.01 -2.31
CA LYS A 160 1.21 20.53 -3.41
C LYS A 160 0.60 21.80 -4.01
N GLU A 161 -0.72 21.80 -4.24
CA GLU A 161 -1.47 22.96 -4.72
C GLU A 161 -1.37 24.13 -3.74
N ASP A 162 -1.63 23.89 -2.45
CA ASP A 162 -1.52 24.91 -1.40
C ASP A 162 -0.10 25.51 -1.31
N VAL A 163 0.95 24.68 -1.37
CA VAL A 163 2.34 25.16 -1.39
C VAL A 163 2.64 26.00 -2.63
N ALA A 164 2.13 25.59 -3.80
CA ALA A 164 2.31 26.35 -5.04
C ALA A 164 1.61 27.71 -4.99
N ASP A 165 0.41 27.76 -4.41
CA ASP A 165 -0.35 28.99 -4.21
C ASP A 165 0.34 29.93 -3.22
N ASN A 166 0.83 29.40 -2.09
CA ASN A 166 1.57 30.16 -1.09
C ASN A 166 2.87 30.75 -1.68
N LEU A 167 3.66 29.95 -2.40
CA LEU A 167 4.86 30.42 -3.09
C LEU A 167 4.53 31.50 -4.12
N SER A 168 3.46 31.31 -4.91
CA SER A 168 3.02 32.29 -5.91
C SER A 168 2.57 33.60 -5.26
N TYR A 169 1.85 33.52 -4.15
CA TYR A 169 1.44 34.68 -3.38
C TYR A 169 2.66 35.45 -2.86
N TYR A 170 3.64 34.75 -2.25
CA TYR A 170 4.81 35.43 -1.71
C TYR A 170 5.66 36.09 -2.80
N LYS A 171 5.91 35.35 -3.89
CA LYS A 171 6.66 35.84 -5.06
C LYS A 171 6.06 37.12 -5.67
N ASN A 172 4.73 37.20 -5.75
CA ASN A 172 4.06 38.27 -6.47
C ASN A 172 3.75 39.50 -5.61
N ASN A 173 3.77 39.38 -4.27
CA ASN A 173 3.28 40.43 -3.37
C ASN A 173 4.35 41.01 -2.45
N PHE A 174 5.49 40.33 -2.26
CA PHE A 174 6.50 40.77 -1.29
C PHE A 174 7.90 40.94 -1.90
N PRO A 175 8.51 42.14 -1.80
CA PRO A 175 9.86 42.41 -2.33
C PRO A 175 10.95 41.53 -1.72
N TRP A 176 10.79 41.12 -0.46
CA TRP A 176 11.76 40.29 0.26
C TRP A 176 11.73 38.81 -0.13
N TYR A 177 10.90 38.40 -1.10
CA TYR A 177 10.82 37.00 -1.53
C TYR A 177 12.20 36.41 -1.86
N GLU A 178 13.07 37.19 -2.52
CA GLU A 178 14.44 36.76 -2.80
C GLU A 178 15.26 36.43 -1.55
N ASN A 179 15.01 37.14 -0.43
CA ASN A 179 15.72 36.93 0.82
C ASN A 179 15.32 35.58 1.43
N ILE A 180 14.04 35.21 1.39
CA ILE A 180 13.60 33.89 1.87
C ILE A 180 14.24 32.76 1.06
N ILE A 181 14.30 32.89 -0.27
CA ILE A 181 14.96 31.89 -1.13
C ILE A 181 16.46 31.76 -0.82
N LYS A 182 17.11 32.87 -0.41
CA LYS A 182 18.51 32.88 0.05
C LYS A 182 18.70 32.44 1.50
N GLY A 183 17.63 32.10 2.23
CA GLY A 183 17.68 31.77 3.67
C GLY A 183 17.93 32.98 4.58
N GLN A 184 17.78 34.20 4.08
CA GLN A 184 18.04 35.46 4.76
C GLN A 184 16.74 36.03 5.38
N VAL A 185 16.18 35.31 6.35
CA VAL A 185 14.94 35.72 7.01
C VAL A 185 15.25 36.67 8.17
N THR A 186 14.66 37.87 8.15
CA THR A 186 14.80 38.90 9.20
C THR A 186 13.52 39.02 10.02
N GLU A 187 13.62 39.61 11.21
CA GLU A 187 12.47 39.90 12.07
C GLU A 187 11.41 40.75 11.35
N ALA A 188 11.83 41.71 10.53
CA ALA A 188 10.94 42.55 9.74
C ALA A 188 10.12 41.74 8.73
N ILE A 189 10.76 40.79 8.03
CA ILE A 189 10.10 39.87 7.09
C ILE A 189 9.08 39.01 7.84
N THR A 190 9.50 38.43 8.96
CA THR A 190 8.60 37.60 9.79
C THR A 190 7.39 38.43 10.23
N LYS A 191 7.60 39.62 10.79
CA LYS A 191 6.52 40.52 11.22
C LYS A 191 5.54 40.84 10.09
N GLU A 192 6.04 41.16 8.90
CA GLU A 192 5.20 41.47 7.75
C GLU A 192 4.30 40.28 7.35
N ILE A 193 4.87 39.07 7.24
CA ILE A 193 4.13 37.83 6.95
C ILE A 193 3.02 37.57 7.98
N TYR A 194 3.31 37.78 9.26
CA TYR A 194 2.35 37.53 10.32
C TYR A 194 1.23 38.58 10.40
N THR A 195 1.54 39.82 10.04
CA THR A 195 0.53 40.89 9.99
C THR A 195 -0.32 40.85 8.72
N ASP A 196 0.21 40.30 7.63
CA ASP A 196 -0.56 40.10 6.41
C ASP A 196 -1.56 38.94 6.58
N PHE A 197 -2.84 39.25 6.38
CA PHE A 197 -3.90 38.29 6.66
C PHE A 197 -3.88 37.09 5.71
N LYS A 198 -3.46 37.26 4.44
CA LYS A 198 -3.43 36.17 3.45
C LYS A 198 -2.26 35.23 3.74
N ALA A 199 -1.08 35.78 4.01
CA ALA A 199 0.11 35.01 4.36
C ALA A 199 -0.11 34.22 5.65
N ARG A 200 -0.68 34.85 6.70
CA ARG A 200 -1.05 34.16 7.93
C ARG A 200 -2.10 33.07 7.71
N ASN A 201 -3.14 33.34 6.91
CA ASN A 201 -4.15 32.35 6.59
C ASN A 201 -3.57 31.18 5.79
N GLY A 202 -2.61 31.42 4.89
CA GLY A 202 -1.88 30.37 4.17
C GLY A 202 -1.12 29.43 5.11
N ILE A 203 -0.42 29.98 6.11
CA ILE A 203 0.27 29.18 7.14
C ILE A 203 -0.73 28.34 7.95
N ILE A 204 -1.84 28.94 8.38
CA ILE A 204 -2.90 28.24 9.11
C ILE A 204 -3.52 27.14 8.24
N HIS A 205 -3.86 27.44 6.99
CA HIS A 205 -4.48 26.48 6.09
C HIS A 205 -3.56 25.28 5.84
N HIS A 206 -2.29 25.54 5.52
CA HIS A 206 -1.28 24.51 5.35
C HIS A 206 -1.17 23.61 6.59
N SER A 207 -1.21 24.21 7.79
CA SER A 207 -1.16 23.45 9.04
C SER A 207 -2.36 22.52 9.22
N VAL A 208 -3.54 22.89 8.72
CA VAL A 208 -4.73 22.03 8.75
C VAL A 208 -4.59 20.89 7.75
N LEU A 209 -4.11 21.17 6.52
CA LEU A 209 -3.85 20.13 5.52
C LEU A 209 -2.85 19.09 6.03
N VAL A 210 -1.77 19.55 6.64
CA VAL A 210 -0.74 18.65 7.19
C VAL A 210 -1.21 18.01 8.50
N GLY A 211 -1.53 18.80 9.52
CA GLY A 211 -1.74 18.33 10.89
C GLY A 211 -3.04 17.57 11.09
N ASN A 212 -4.13 18.00 10.45
CA ASN A 212 -5.45 17.36 10.63
C ASN A 212 -5.75 16.32 9.55
N ASN A 213 -4.97 16.26 8.46
CA ASN A 213 -5.19 15.27 7.40
C ASN A 213 -3.97 14.38 7.19
N TYR A 214 -2.84 14.93 6.75
CA TYR A 214 -1.72 14.10 6.32
C TYR A 214 -1.01 13.38 7.47
N PHE A 215 -0.81 14.04 8.61
CA PHE A 215 -0.16 13.45 9.77
C PHE A 215 -0.97 12.27 10.37
N PRO A 216 -2.31 12.37 10.58
CA PRO A 216 -3.13 11.22 10.94
C PRO A 216 -3.13 10.13 9.87
N PHE A 217 -3.13 10.49 8.59
CA PHE A 217 -3.04 9.54 7.48
C PHE A 217 -1.74 8.71 7.54
N LEU A 218 -0.58 9.37 7.69
CA LEU A 218 0.73 8.74 7.81
C LEU A 218 0.79 7.83 9.05
N THR A 219 0.26 8.31 10.19
CA THR A 219 0.17 7.51 11.42
C THR A 219 -0.67 6.25 11.21
N ALA A 220 -1.81 6.36 10.53
CA ALA A 220 -2.67 5.23 10.22
C ALA A 220 -2.03 4.27 9.20
N PHE A 221 -1.36 4.79 8.18
CA PHE A 221 -0.61 3.98 7.21
C PHE A 221 0.43 3.13 7.93
N LYS A 222 1.26 3.75 8.77
CA LYS A 222 2.27 3.05 9.58
C LYS A 222 1.64 1.96 10.44
N ASN A 223 0.68 2.33 11.29
CA ASN A 223 0.10 1.39 12.26
C ASN A 223 -0.61 0.20 11.60
N ASN A 224 -1.22 0.39 10.43
CA ASN A 224 -1.86 -0.70 9.70
C ASN A 224 -0.85 -1.49 8.85
N GLY A 225 0.19 -0.83 8.33
CA GLY A 225 1.30 -1.49 7.67
C GLY A 225 2.05 -2.43 8.61
N ASP A 226 2.32 -2.00 9.85
CA ASP A 226 2.95 -2.85 10.87
C ASP A 226 2.13 -4.12 11.14
N LYS A 227 0.79 -4.02 11.20
CA LYS A 227 -0.09 -5.19 11.36
C LYS A 227 0.01 -6.15 10.18
N ILE A 228 0.02 -5.62 8.95
CA ILE A 228 0.20 -6.43 7.75
C ILE A 228 1.57 -7.12 7.75
N LEU A 229 2.64 -6.43 8.17
CA LEU A 229 3.96 -7.04 8.29
C LEU A 229 3.95 -8.22 9.26
N GLU A 230 3.28 -8.09 10.41
CA GLU A 230 3.15 -9.19 11.37
C GLU A 230 2.34 -10.37 10.78
N GLU A 231 1.27 -10.10 10.04
CA GLU A 231 0.50 -11.14 9.34
C GLU A 231 1.35 -11.86 8.28
N ILE A 232 2.14 -11.12 7.49
CA ILE A 232 3.06 -11.68 6.50
C ILE A 232 4.11 -12.56 7.19
N LYS A 233 4.78 -12.08 8.24
CA LYS A 233 5.78 -12.86 8.99
C LYS A 233 5.17 -14.12 9.58
N ALA A 234 3.96 -14.03 10.14
CA ALA A 234 3.25 -15.19 10.69
C ALA A 234 2.88 -16.23 9.62
N ARG A 235 2.57 -15.81 8.39
CA ARG A 235 2.30 -16.71 7.26
C ARG A 235 3.56 -17.42 6.77
N ARG A 236 4.68 -16.70 6.69
CA ARG A 236 5.96 -17.20 6.17
C ARG A 236 6.70 -18.13 7.13
N ASN A 237 6.37 -18.08 8.42
CA ASN A 237 6.97 -18.92 9.47
C ASN A 237 6.20 -20.23 9.74
N LYS A 238 5.12 -20.52 9.00
CA LYS A 238 4.33 -21.77 9.07
C LYS A 238 4.79 -22.75 8.01
#